data_AF-A0A395SAU9-F1
#
_entry.id   AF-A0A395SAU9-F1
#
_cell.length_a   1.000
_cell.length_b   1.000
_cell.length_c   1.000
_cell.angle_alpha   90.00
_cell.angle_beta   90.00
_cell.angle_gamma   90.00
#
_symmetry.space_group_name_H-M   'P 1'
#
loop_
_entity.id
_entity.type
_entity.pdbx_description
1 polymer ?
#
loop_
_entity_poly.entity_id
_entity_poly.type
_entity_poly.pdbx_seq_one_letter_code
_entity_poly.pdbx_strand_id
1 'polypeptide(L)'
;MSTGDFFLRIIGVGEAKVGMIWFMLAILLGFIANTVVLISCASPDTQSVHLFRVGSAELVNATANVTGISPNKLQFAELPEYWYWGLSGVCIDVQKRQLFGDENSISCKQSFPPMMSVEDMISFAIEAHLEKDTNNSLLTKRMEPWKEALAKIKDDLVEPSRPRDLMKGAAAFCVLSAILSPIILILTALYFTLLYGILQRWMLYALALLDALLFTGSAVMIGYAMREGPRGIIELAALPQEHYYGPGNTAFTLGALVKFIAMEVFLVLLFLALFLVLWIIYCCLLCCVDDRDRVKVKVKVINTYWPA
;
A
#
# COMPACT_ATOMS: atom_id res chain seq x y z
N MET A 1 -22.43 13.30 38.14
CA MET A 1 -21.76 12.15 37.50
C MET A 1 -20.27 12.35 37.69
N SER A 2 -19.54 11.40 38.29
CA SER A 2 -18.10 11.60 38.48
C SER A 2 -17.36 11.53 37.14
N THR A 3 -16.26 12.28 37.00
CA THR A 3 -15.38 12.18 35.83
C THR A 3 -14.86 10.76 35.62
N GLY A 4 -14.65 10.01 36.71
CA GLY A 4 -14.28 8.59 36.67
C GLY A 4 -15.34 7.70 36.04
N ASP A 5 -16.62 7.86 36.38
CA ASP A 5 -17.71 7.07 35.79
C ASP A 5 -17.95 7.40 34.32
N PHE A 6 -17.72 8.66 33.94
CA PHE A 6 -17.76 9.09 32.55
C PHE A 6 -16.59 8.48 31.75
N PHE A 7 -15.38 8.49 32.31
CA PHE A 7 -14.19 7.90 31.71
C PHE A 7 -14.34 6.38 31.57
N LEU A 8 -14.80 5.71 32.62
CA LEU A 8 -15.11 4.29 32.64
C LEU A 8 -16.15 3.95 31.57
N ARG A 9 -17.26 4.68 31.46
CA ARG A 9 -18.26 4.49 30.38
C ARG A 9 -17.68 4.60 28.98
N ILE A 10 -16.77 5.55 28.79
CA ILE A 10 -16.16 5.84 27.48
C ILE A 10 -15.12 4.78 27.10
N ILE A 11 -14.31 4.29 28.04
CA ILE A 11 -13.32 3.21 27.82
C ILE A 11 -13.99 1.83 27.69
N GLY A 12 -15.26 1.70 28.09
CA GLY A 12 -16.06 0.49 27.91
C GLY A 12 -16.67 -0.10 29.18
N VAL A 13 -16.47 0.54 30.33
CA VAL A 13 -17.15 0.26 31.59
C VAL A 13 -18.44 1.08 31.65
N GLY A 14 -19.39 0.68 30.80
CA GLY A 14 -20.76 1.21 30.76
C GLY A 14 -21.27 1.31 29.33
N GLU A 15 -22.33 0.56 29.07
CA GLU A 15 -22.76 0.18 27.73
C GLU A 15 -23.46 1.31 26.97
N ALA A 16 -22.96 1.60 25.76
CA ALA A 16 -23.79 2.17 24.70
C ALA A 16 -23.86 1.12 23.59
N LYS A 17 -24.93 0.31 23.57
CA LYS A 17 -25.19 -0.71 22.53
C LYS A 17 -25.01 -0.17 21.11
N VAL A 18 -25.37 1.10 20.90
CA VAL A 18 -25.21 1.84 19.65
C VAL A 18 -23.75 1.92 19.19
N GLY A 19 -22.80 2.17 20.10
CA GLY A 19 -21.38 2.29 19.74
C GLY A 19 -20.77 0.96 19.29
N MET A 20 -21.27 -0.16 19.80
CA MET A 20 -20.84 -1.49 19.38
C MET A 20 -21.50 -1.94 18.06
N ILE A 21 -22.74 -1.52 17.78
CA ILE A 21 -23.36 -1.68 16.45
C ILE A 21 -22.55 -0.90 15.41
N TRP A 22 -22.19 0.36 15.71
CA TRP A 22 -21.33 1.16 14.85
C TRP A 22 -19.97 0.50 14.62
N PHE A 23 -19.34 -0.02 15.68
CA PHE A 23 -18.09 -0.77 15.57
C PHE A 23 -18.23 -1.98 14.62
N MET A 24 -19.28 -2.80 14.74
CA MET A 24 -19.51 -3.91 13.81
C MET A 24 -19.72 -3.44 12.38
N LEU A 25 -20.51 -2.37 12.16
CA LEU A 25 -20.74 -1.82 10.82
C LEU A 25 -19.43 -1.31 10.20
N ALA A 26 -18.59 -0.65 10.98
CA ALA A 26 -17.32 -0.14 10.48
C ALA A 26 -16.32 -1.27 10.15
N ILE A 27 -16.24 -2.33 10.98
CA ILE A 27 -15.44 -3.52 10.65
C ILE A 27 -15.98 -4.21 9.39
N LEU A 28 -17.31 -4.29 9.21
CA LEU A 28 -17.93 -4.86 8.02
C LEU A 28 -17.61 -4.03 6.76
N LEU A 29 -17.73 -2.71 6.82
CA LEU A 29 -17.37 -1.82 5.71
C LEU A 29 -15.88 -1.93 5.36
N GLY A 30 -15.02 -1.98 6.38
CA GLY A 30 -13.59 -2.21 6.21
C GLY A 30 -13.27 -3.59 5.61
N PHE A 31 -14.03 -4.63 5.96
CA PHE A 31 -13.92 -5.95 5.36
C PHE A 31 -14.30 -5.94 3.88
N ILE A 32 -15.43 -5.32 3.53
CA ILE A 32 -15.87 -5.17 2.13
C ILE A 32 -14.81 -4.43 1.31
N ALA A 33 -14.28 -3.32 1.82
CA ALA A 33 -13.21 -2.58 1.17
C ALA A 33 -11.95 -3.43 0.94
N ASN A 34 -11.57 -4.24 1.93
CA ASN A 34 -10.45 -5.17 1.81
C ASN A 34 -10.74 -6.25 0.73
N THR A 35 -11.94 -6.84 0.72
CA THR A 35 -12.34 -7.79 -0.32
C THR A 35 -12.30 -7.19 -1.71
N VAL A 36 -12.83 -5.97 -1.91
CA VAL A 36 -12.80 -5.26 -3.20
C VAL A 36 -11.37 -5.10 -3.71
N VAL A 37 -10.43 -4.80 -2.81
CA VAL A 37 -9.03 -4.67 -3.19
C VAL A 37 -8.37 -6.01 -3.46
N LEU A 38 -8.65 -7.05 -2.67
CA LEU A 38 -8.15 -8.39 -2.96
C LEU A 38 -8.58 -8.87 -4.34
N ILE A 39 -9.83 -8.63 -4.77
CA ILE A 39 -10.32 -9.08 -6.08
C ILE A 39 -10.00 -8.13 -7.24
N SER A 40 -9.40 -6.97 -6.96
CA SER A 40 -9.09 -5.98 -8.00
C SER A 40 -8.18 -6.59 -9.08
N CYS A 41 -8.59 -6.40 -10.35
CA CYS A 41 -7.94 -6.97 -11.53
C CYS A 41 -7.75 -8.51 -11.51
N ALA A 42 -8.60 -9.23 -10.77
CA ALA A 42 -8.69 -10.69 -10.86
C ALA A 42 -9.34 -11.17 -12.17
N SER A 43 -10.27 -10.39 -12.73
CA SER A 43 -10.96 -10.70 -13.98
C SER A 43 -11.28 -9.42 -14.76
N PRO A 44 -11.71 -9.53 -16.03
CA PRO A 44 -12.20 -8.39 -16.80
C PRO A 44 -13.25 -7.56 -16.05
N ASP A 45 -14.18 -8.22 -15.36
CA ASP A 45 -15.25 -7.56 -14.61
C ASP A 45 -14.73 -6.70 -13.43
N THR A 46 -13.55 -7.02 -12.89
CA THR A 46 -12.95 -6.31 -11.76
C THR A 46 -11.83 -5.33 -12.16
N GLN A 47 -11.67 -5.05 -13.45
CA GLN A 47 -10.73 -4.02 -13.93
C GLN A 47 -11.12 -2.60 -13.47
N SER A 48 -12.42 -2.30 -13.43
CA SER A 48 -12.92 -0.97 -13.05
C SER A 48 -12.52 -0.56 -11.63
N VAL A 49 -12.24 -1.53 -10.75
CA VAL A 49 -11.79 -1.33 -9.37
C VAL A 49 -10.27 -1.48 -9.19
N HIS A 50 -9.49 -1.22 -10.25
CA HIS A 50 -8.04 -1.20 -10.18
C HIS A 50 -7.50 -0.23 -9.12
N LEU A 51 -6.34 -0.56 -8.57
CA LEU A 51 -5.62 0.25 -7.58
C LEU A 51 -4.83 1.36 -8.27
N PHE A 52 -4.13 1.02 -9.35
CA PHE A 52 -3.30 1.97 -10.10
C PHE A 52 -3.48 1.79 -11.59
N ARG A 53 -3.20 2.84 -12.34
CA ARG A 53 -3.01 2.75 -13.79
C ARG A 53 -1.67 3.33 -14.19
N VAL A 54 -1.08 2.74 -15.24
CA VAL A 54 0.18 3.20 -15.85
C VAL A 54 -0.08 3.40 -17.34
N GLY A 55 0.19 4.59 -17.87
CA GLY A 55 0.00 4.89 -19.29
C GLY A 55 1.18 4.43 -20.15
N SER A 56 0.91 3.86 -21.32
CA SER A 56 1.97 3.45 -22.26
C SER A 56 2.72 4.64 -22.85
N ALA A 57 2.02 5.71 -23.20
CA ALA A 57 2.64 6.93 -23.70
C ALA A 57 3.60 7.55 -22.66
N GLU A 58 3.19 7.58 -21.39
CA GLU A 58 4.04 8.07 -20.29
C GLU A 58 5.28 7.20 -20.13
N LEU A 59 5.11 5.87 -20.13
CA LEU A 59 6.21 4.93 -19.99
C LEU A 59 7.19 5.01 -21.17
N VAL A 60 6.68 5.12 -22.40
CA VAL A 60 7.48 5.28 -23.62
C VAL A 60 8.26 6.58 -23.59
N ASN A 61 7.60 7.70 -23.27
CA ASN A 61 8.25 9.01 -23.22
C ASN A 61 9.28 9.08 -22.09
N ALA A 62 8.97 8.53 -20.92
CA ALA A 62 9.92 8.43 -19.81
C ALA A 62 11.16 7.63 -20.20
N THR A 63 10.95 6.44 -20.77
CA THR A 63 12.04 5.56 -21.20
C THR A 63 12.89 6.24 -22.27
N ALA A 64 12.27 6.90 -23.24
CA ALA A 64 12.96 7.63 -24.30
C ALA A 64 13.80 8.80 -23.75
N ASN A 65 13.26 9.56 -22.78
CA ASN A 65 13.95 10.68 -22.16
C ASN A 65 15.20 10.24 -21.37
N VAL A 66 15.08 9.15 -20.60
CA VAL A 66 16.20 8.66 -19.77
C VAL A 66 17.27 7.94 -20.61
N THR A 67 16.88 7.20 -21.66
CA THR A 67 17.81 6.38 -22.45
C THR A 67 18.36 7.04 -23.71
N GLY A 68 17.74 8.13 -24.17
CA GLY A 68 18.02 8.75 -25.48
C GLY A 68 17.53 7.93 -26.68
N ILE A 69 16.80 6.83 -26.46
CA ILE A 69 16.20 6.04 -27.55
C ILE A 69 14.96 6.76 -28.07
N SER A 70 14.79 6.80 -29.40
CA SER A 70 13.63 7.46 -30.02
C SER A 70 12.30 6.82 -29.56
N PRO A 71 11.30 7.63 -29.15
CA PRO A 71 9.97 7.14 -28.76
C PRO A 71 9.32 6.25 -29.83
N ASN A 72 9.55 6.56 -31.11
CA ASN A 72 9.01 5.80 -32.25
C ASN A 72 9.54 4.36 -32.34
N LYS A 73 10.69 4.07 -31.72
CA LYS A 73 11.23 2.70 -31.65
C LYS A 73 10.59 1.88 -30.52
N LEU A 74 10.10 2.55 -29.48
CA LEU A 74 9.49 1.93 -28.30
C LEU A 74 7.96 1.82 -28.45
N GLN A 75 7.34 2.75 -29.17
CA GLN A 75 5.91 2.76 -29.46
C GLN A 75 5.55 1.78 -30.58
N PHE A 76 4.53 0.95 -30.34
CA PHE A 76 3.93 0.09 -31.36
C PHE A 76 2.43 -0.10 -31.10
N ALA A 77 1.70 -0.62 -32.09
CA ALA A 77 0.24 -0.65 -32.11
C ALA A 77 -0.36 -1.60 -31.06
N GLU A 78 0.42 -2.60 -30.63
CA GLU A 78 0.02 -3.63 -29.68
C GLU A 78 0.17 -3.19 -28.21
N LEU A 79 0.70 -1.99 -27.93
CA LEU A 79 0.73 -1.43 -26.58
C LEU A 79 -0.66 -0.89 -26.21
N PRO A 80 -1.20 -1.24 -25.02
CA PRO A 80 -2.47 -0.69 -24.55
C PRO A 80 -2.34 0.79 -24.22
N GLU A 81 -3.46 1.51 -24.09
CA GLU A 81 -3.43 2.88 -23.56
C GLU A 81 -2.97 2.88 -22.09
N TYR A 82 -3.54 1.99 -21.27
CA TYR A 82 -3.21 1.82 -19.86
C TYR A 82 -3.05 0.35 -19.45
N TRP A 83 -2.14 0.12 -18.50
CA TRP A 83 -2.15 -1.08 -17.66
C TRP A 83 -2.82 -0.77 -16.34
N TYR A 84 -3.83 -1.55 -16.00
CA TYR A 84 -4.58 -1.45 -14.76
C TYR A 84 -4.07 -2.49 -13.77
N TRP A 85 -3.57 -2.02 -12.64
CA TRP A 85 -2.97 -2.84 -11.60
C TRP A 85 -3.95 -3.02 -10.45
N GLY A 86 -4.26 -4.27 -10.14
CA GLY A 86 -4.96 -4.64 -8.91
C GLY A 86 -4.04 -5.44 -8.00
N LEU A 87 -4.59 -6.02 -6.93
CA LEU A 87 -3.82 -6.90 -6.04
C LEU A 87 -3.82 -8.36 -6.53
N SER A 88 -4.79 -8.75 -7.36
CA SER A 88 -4.92 -10.10 -7.93
C SER A 88 -4.42 -10.25 -9.36
N GLY A 89 -4.01 -9.16 -9.99
CA GLY A 89 -3.50 -9.23 -11.35
C GLY A 89 -3.32 -7.88 -12.01
N VAL A 90 -3.00 -7.94 -13.30
CA VAL A 90 -2.88 -6.77 -14.18
C VAL A 90 -3.81 -6.98 -15.38
N CYS A 91 -4.61 -5.96 -15.68
CA CYS A 91 -5.53 -5.95 -16.82
C CYS A 91 -5.13 -4.88 -17.83
N ILE A 92 -5.50 -5.10 -19.09
CA ILE A 92 -5.29 -4.17 -20.20
C ILE A 92 -6.53 -4.12 -21.08
N ASP A 93 -6.78 -2.95 -21.66
CA ASP A 93 -7.74 -2.79 -22.75
C ASP A 93 -7.05 -3.16 -24.06
N VAL A 94 -7.61 -4.14 -24.76
CA VAL A 94 -7.11 -4.65 -26.04
C VAL A 94 -8.04 -4.17 -27.13
N GLN A 95 -7.53 -3.32 -28.02
CA GLN A 95 -8.26 -2.85 -29.20
C GLN A 95 -7.76 -3.60 -30.43
N LYS A 96 -8.55 -4.58 -30.89
CA LYS A 96 -8.25 -5.33 -32.12
C LYS A 96 -8.98 -4.69 -33.29
N ARG A 97 -8.22 -4.18 -34.26
CA ARG A 97 -8.79 -3.76 -35.55
C ARG A 97 -9.13 -4.98 -36.38
N GLN A 98 -10.42 -5.26 -36.58
CA GLN A 98 -10.88 -6.28 -37.52
C GLN A 98 -11.39 -5.64 -38.80
N LEU A 99 -11.42 -6.42 -39.89
CA LEU A 99 -11.91 -5.95 -41.21
C LEU A 99 -13.37 -5.45 -41.18
N PHE A 100 -14.15 -5.81 -40.16
CA PHE A 100 -15.58 -5.49 -40.06
C PHE A 100 -15.96 -4.68 -38.79
N GLY A 101 -14.97 -4.18 -38.05
CA GLY A 101 -15.18 -3.37 -36.85
C GLY A 101 -14.00 -3.41 -35.89
N ASP A 102 -13.94 -2.45 -34.97
CA ASP A 102 -13.01 -2.50 -33.85
C ASP A 102 -13.62 -3.34 -32.72
N GLU A 103 -12.93 -4.40 -32.32
CA GLU A 103 -13.32 -5.20 -31.15
C GLU A 103 -12.49 -4.75 -29.94
N ASN A 104 -13.19 -4.22 -28.93
CA ASN A 104 -12.60 -3.87 -27.65
C ASN A 104 -12.84 -5.02 -26.67
N SER A 105 -11.75 -5.59 -26.15
CA SER A 105 -11.81 -6.65 -25.15
C SER A 105 -10.86 -6.35 -24.00
N ILE A 106 -11.18 -6.82 -22.79
CA ILE A 106 -10.31 -6.66 -21.62
C ILE A 106 -9.59 -7.98 -21.39
N SER A 107 -8.27 -7.94 -21.33
CA SER A 107 -7.44 -9.10 -21.01
C SER A 107 -6.80 -8.91 -19.65
N CYS A 108 -6.85 -9.93 -18.79
CA CYS A 108 -6.27 -9.89 -17.45
C CYS A 108 -5.33 -11.07 -17.24
N LYS A 109 -4.14 -10.78 -16.69
CA LYS A 109 -3.18 -11.79 -16.23
C LYS A 109 -3.22 -11.86 -14.72
N GLN A 110 -3.76 -12.96 -14.21
CA GLN A 110 -3.87 -13.23 -12.78
C GLN A 110 -2.49 -13.51 -12.18
N SER A 111 -2.16 -12.80 -11.11
CA SER A 111 -0.93 -12.97 -10.33
C SER A 111 -1.14 -12.31 -8.97
N PHE A 112 -0.97 -13.07 -7.89
CA PHE A 112 -1.19 -12.58 -6.53
C PHE A 112 0.05 -12.77 -5.65
N PRO A 113 0.70 -11.67 -5.21
CA PRO A 113 0.58 -10.31 -5.74
C PRO A 113 1.08 -10.22 -7.20
N PRO A 114 0.76 -9.17 -7.97
CA PRO A 114 1.28 -9.00 -9.32
C PRO A 114 2.73 -8.51 -9.31
N MET A 115 3.59 -9.24 -10.01
CA MET A 115 5.06 -9.08 -9.96
C MET A 115 5.65 -8.85 -11.35
N MET A 116 4.95 -8.12 -12.21
CA MET A 116 5.37 -7.94 -13.60
C MET A 116 6.51 -6.93 -13.70
N SER A 117 7.60 -7.34 -14.35
CA SER A 117 8.59 -6.40 -14.87
C SER A 117 8.03 -5.64 -16.07
N VAL A 118 8.69 -4.55 -16.49
CA VAL A 118 8.32 -3.83 -17.72
C VAL A 118 8.37 -4.77 -18.94
N GLU A 119 9.32 -5.70 -18.99
CA GLU A 119 9.38 -6.72 -20.05
C GLU A 119 8.16 -7.66 -20.01
N ASP A 120 7.72 -8.05 -18.81
CA ASP A 120 6.51 -8.89 -18.64
C ASP A 120 5.23 -8.14 -19.03
N MET A 121 5.17 -6.83 -18.77
CA MET A 121 4.04 -5.99 -19.17
C MET A 121 3.91 -5.90 -20.69
N ILE A 122 5.04 -5.75 -21.36
CA ILE A 122 5.10 -5.61 -22.82
C ILE A 122 4.81 -6.95 -23.50
N SER A 123 5.43 -8.04 -23.03
CA SER A 123 5.15 -9.38 -23.53
C SER A 123 3.68 -9.74 -23.35
N PHE A 124 3.09 -9.46 -22.19
CA PHE A 124 1.66 -9.65 -21.95
C PHE A 124 0.78 -8.85 -22.92
N ALA A 125 1.12 -7.57 -23.18
CA ALA A 125 0.38 -6.75 -24.14
C ALA A 125 0.39 -7.31 -25.56
N ILE A 126 1.56 -7.79 -26.01
CA ILE A 126 1.75 -8.40 -27.33
C ILE A 126 0.99 -9.72 -27.43
N GLU A 127 1.10 -10.59 -26.42
CA GLU A 127 0.40 -11.89 -26.38
C GLU A 127 -1.12 -11.72 -26.38
N ALA A 128 -1.64 -10.72 -25.67
CA ALA A 128 -3.07 -10.44 -25.63
C ALA A 128 -3.63 -9.94 -26.98
N HIS A 129 -2.84 -9.20 -27.76
CA HIS A 129 -3.23 -8.71 -29.08
C HIS A 129 -3.13 -9.78 -30.17
N LEU A 130 -2.11 -10.64 -30.14
CA LEU A 130 -1.78 -11.55 -31.25
C LEU A 130 -2.41 -12.94 -31.17
N GLU A 131 -3.04 -13.28 -30.04
CA GLU A 131 -3.51 -14.64 -29.72
C GLU A 131 -2.37 -15.67 -29.69
N LYS A 132 -2.54 -16.71 -28.87
CA LYS A 132 -1.44 -17.51 -28.26
C LYS A 132 -0.50 -18.26 -29.22
N ASP A 133 -0.78 -18.29 -30.53
CA ASP A 133 -0.17 -19.23 -31.48
C ASP A 133 0.50 -18.61 -32.72
N THR A 134 0.79 -17.31 -32.76
CA THR A 134 1.44 -16.75 -33.97
C THR A 134 2.45 -15.64 -33.69
N ASN A 135 3.74 -16.01 -33.78
CA ASN A 135 4.94 -15.17 -33.92
C ASN A 135 5.77 -14.80 -32.68
N ASN A 136 6.50 -15.79 -32.14
CA ASN A 136 7.71 -15.57 -31.32
C ASN A 136 8.71 -14.59 -31.98
N SER A 137 8.76 -14.54 -33.31
CA SER A 137 9.62 -13.63 -34.07
C SER A 137 9.20 -12.16 -33.92
N LEU A 138 7.90 -11.87 -33.89
CA LEU A 138 7.37 -10.52 -33.73
C LEU A 138 7.56 -10.04 -32.29
N LEU A 139 7.29 -10.91 -31.31
CA LEU A 139 7.57 -10.64 -29.90
C LEU A 139 9.06 -10.29 -29.68
N THR A 140 9.97 -11.08 -30.25
CA THR A 140 11.42 -10.82 -30.14
C THR A 140 11.80 -9.48 -30.76
N LYS A 141 11.28 -9.17 -31.96
CA LYS A 141 11.56 -7.91 -32.67
C LYS A 141 11.03 -6.68 -31.93
N ARG A 142 9.85 -6.77 -31.30
CA ARG A 142 9.25 -5.67 -30.53
C ARG A 142 9.90 -5.50 -29.16
N MET A 143 10.39 -6.58 -28.56
CA MET A 143 11.06 -6.56 -27.26
C MET A 143 12.52 -6.07 -27.32
N GLU A 144 13.22 -6.26 -28.44
CA GLU A 144 14.62 -5.86 -28.61
C GLU A 144 14.91 -4.38 -28.23
N PRO A 145 14.18 -3.36 -28.74
CA PRO A 145 14.43 -1.98 -28.36
C PRO A 145 14.15 -1.71 -26.88
N TRP A 146 13.18 -2.42 -26.29
CA TRP A 146 12.89 -2.32 -24.86
C TRP A 146 13.97 -2.96 -24.01
N LYS A 147 14.53 -4.10 -24.42
CA LYS A 147 15.67 -4.73 -23.73
C LYS A 147 16.91 -3.83 -23.76
N GLU A 148 17.19 -3.21 -24.90
CA GLU A 148 18.29 -2.23 -24.99
C GLU A 148 18.06 -1.03 -24.05
N ALA A 149 16.83 -0.50 -24.05
CA ALA A 149 16.45 0.62 -23.20
C ALA A 149 16.58 0.30 -21.70
N LEU A 150 16.00 -0.82 -21.27
CA LEU A 150 16.00 -1.27 -19.88
C LEU A 150 17.42 -1.62 -19.40
N ALA A 151 18.28 -2.15 -20.27
CA ALA A 151 19.68 -2.41 -19.95
C ALA A 151 20.46 -1.12 -19.63
N LYS A 152 20.14 0.01 -20.28
CA LYS A 152 20.81 1.30 -20.05
C LYS A 152 20.43 1.96 -18.73
N ILE A 153 19.25 1.69 -18.19
CA ILE A 153 18.73 2.29 -16.95
C ILE A 153 18.76 1.34 -15.76
N LYS A 154 19.28 0.13 -15.95
CA LYS A 154 19.23 -0.94 -14.95
C LYS A 154 19.87 -0.52 -13.62
N ASP A 155 20.98 0.20 -13.68
CA ASP A 155 21.74 0.61 -12.49
C ASP A 155 21.13 1.85 -11.80
N ASP A 156 20.27 2.60 -12.50
CA ASP A 156 19.56 3.77 -11.95
C ASP A 156 18.22 3.39 -11.29
N LEU A 157 17.74 2.16 -11.52
CA LEU A 157 16.52 1.63 -10.95
C LEU A 157 16.79 0.84 -9.66
N VAL A 158 15.79 0.81 -8.78
CA VAL A 158 15.84 -0.04 -7.59
C VAL A 158 15.87 -1.51 -7.99
N GLU A 159 16.63 -2.32 -7.24
CA GLU A 159 16.72 -3.76 -7.50
C GLU A 159 15.33 -4.41 -7.51
N PRO A 160 14.96 -5.20 -8.54
CA PRO A 160 13.61 -5.77 -8.70
C PRO A 160 13.13 -6.63 -7.53
N SER A 161 14.04 -7.15 -6.70
CA SER A 161 13.75 -7.93 -5.50
C SER A 161 12.99 -7.12 -4.44
N ARG A 162 13.28 -5.83 -4.30
CA ARG A 162 12.70 -4.96 -3.28
C ARG A 162 11.21 -4.62 -3.51
N PRO A 163 10.77 -4.06 -4.66
CA PRO A 163 9.34 -3.89 -4.93
C PRO A 163 8.62 -5.24 -4.88
N ARG A 164 9.33 -6.32 -5.21
CA ARG A 164 8.79 -7.67 -5.11
C ARG A 164 8.45 -8.10 -3.69
N ASP A 165 9.39 -7.95 -2.77
CA ASP A 165 9.16 -8.38 -1.40
C ASP A 165 8.18 -7.44 -0.67
N LEU A 166 8.15 -6.15 -1.03
CA LEU A 166 7.10 -5.22 -0.60
C LEU A 166 5.71 -5.69 -1.04
N MET A 167 5.55 -6.18 -2.28
CA MET A 167 4.24 -6.65 -2.77
C MET A 167 3.79 -7.94 -2.09
N LYS A 168 4.71 -8.85 -1.80
CA LYS A 168 4.40 -10.04 -1.00
C LYS A 168 4.00 -9.67 0.43
N GLY A 169 4.72 -8.74 1.06
CA GLY A 169 4.39 -8.23 2.39
C GLY A 169 3.00 -7.57 2.41
N ALA A 170 2.73 -6.73 1.41
CA ALA A 170 1.43 -6.10 1.24
C ALA A 170 0.30 -7.12 1.09
N ALA A 171 0.47 -8.13 0.24
CA ALA A 171 -0.51 -9.19 0.03
C ALA A 171 -0.75 -9.98 1.32
N ALA A 172 0.31 -10.33 2.05
CA ALA A 172 0.21 -11.03 3.32
C ALA A 172 -0.59 -10.21 4.35
N PHE A 173 -0.30 -8.91 4.50
CA PHE A 173 -1.02 -8.03 5.40
C PHE A 173 -2.49 -7.86 5.01
N CYS A 174 -2.77 -7.76 3.70
CA CYS A 174 -4.12 -7.67 3.15
C CYS A 174 -4.94 -8.93 3.48
N VAL A 175 -4.36 -10.11 3.26
CA VAL A 175 -4.96 -11.42 3.59
C VAL A 175 -5.16 -11.59 5.10
N LEU A 176 -4.16 -11.24 5.91
CA LEU A 176 -4.29 -11.30 7.37
C LEU A 176 -5.41 -10.38 7.87
N SER A 177 -5.52 -9.16 7.34
CA SER A 177 -6.64 -8.26 7.65
C SER A 177 -7.99 -8.85 7.20
N ALA A 178 -8.04 -9.52 6.05
CA ALA A 178 -9.27 -10.13 5.55
C ALA A 178 -9.72 -11.33 6.39
N ILE A 179 -8.79 -12.04 7.02
CA ILE A 179 -9.08 -13.11 7.99
C ILE A 179 -9.46 -12.53 9.35
N LEU A 180 -8.80 -11.46 9.79
CA LEU A 180 -8.99 -10.86 11.11
C LEU A 180 -10.34 -10.14 11.22
N SER A 181 -10.78 -9.46 10.16
CA SER A 181 -12.06 -8.75 10.12
C SER A 181 -13.29 -9.63 10.48
N PRO A 182 -13.52 -10.81 9.86
CA PRO A 182 -14.63 -11.70 10.24
C PRO A 182 -14.46 -12.31 11.63
N ILE A 183 -13.23 -12.58 12.08
CA ILE A 183 -12.98 -13.03 13.46
C ILE A 183 -13.46 -11.96 14.46
N ILE A 184 -13.12 -10.69 14.22
CA ILE A 184 -13.57 -9.56 15.05
C ILE A 184 -15.10 -9.46 15.04
N LEU A 185 -15.75 -9.61 13.89
CA LEU A 185 -17.22 -9.60 13.79
C LEU A 185 -17.85 -10.72 14.63
N ILE A 186 -17.34 -11.96 14.49
CA ILE A 186 -17.84 -13.11 15.26
C ILE A 186 -17.63 -12.90 16.76
N LEU A 187 -16.44 -12.47 17.17
CA LEU A 187 -16.14 -12.18 18.59
C LEU A 187 -17.02 -11.06 19.14
N THR A 188 -17.33 -10.06 18.33
CA THR A 188 -18.23 -8.96 18.72
C THR A 188 -19.67 -9.42 18.88
N ALA A 189 -20.14 -10.35 18.02
CA ALA A 189 -21.46 -10.97 18.20
C ALA A 189 -21.52 -11.87 19.44
N LEU A 190 -20.46 -12.65 19.68
CA LEU A 190 -20.33 -13.52 20.86
C LEU A 190 -20.19 -12.72 22.16
N TYR A 191 -19.59 -11.53 22.12
CA TYR A 191 -19.51 -10.60 23.25
C TYR A 191 -20.89 -10.27 23.82
N PHE A 192 -21.91 -10.10 22.96
CA PHE A 192 -23.27 -9.79 23.39
C PHE A 192 -24.07 -10.98 23.92
N THR A 193 -23.62 -12.21 23.67
CA THR A 193 -24.42 -13.41 23.93
C THR A 193 -23.79 -14.31 24.99
N LEU A 194 -22.55 -14.76 24.76
CA LEU A 194 -21.90 -15.83 25.54
C LEU A 194 -20.65 -15.36 26.29
N LEU A 195 -19.95 -14.35 25.76
CA LEU A 195 -18.67 -13.89 26.31
C LEU A 195 -18.79 -12.62 27.15
N TYR A 196 -20.02 -12.23 27.50
CA TYR A 196 -20.27 -11.08 28.36
C TYR A 196 -19.60 -11.27 29.73
N GLY A 197 -18.74 -10.33 30.12
CA GLY A 197 -17.95 -10.39 31.35
C GLY A 197 -16.64 -11.19 31.27
N ILE A 198 -16.42 -11.98 30.21
CA ILE A 198 -15.17 -12.71 29.95
C ILE A 198 -14.30 -11.94 28.95
N LEU A 199 -14.88 -11.56 27.81
CA LEU A 199 -14.18 -10.80 26.77
C LEU A 199 -14.27 -9.32 27.09
N GLN A 200 -13.12 -8.68 27.35
CA GLN A 200 -13.08 -7.25 27.63
C GLN A 200 -13.09 -6.44 26.33
N ARG A 201 -13.83 -5.33 26.30
CA ARG A 201 -14.03 -4.51 25.10
C ARG A 201 -12.72 -3.95 24.51
N TRP A 202 -11.75 -3.61 25.36
CA TRP A 202 -10.44 -3.15 24.89
C TRP A 202 -9.70 -4.21 24.07
N MET A 203 -9.97 -5.51 24.28
CA MET A 203 -9.39 -6.58 23.47
C MET A 203 -9.93 -6.54 22.04
N LEU A 204 -11.23 -6.26 21.87
CA LEU A 204 -11.83 -6.06 20.55
C LEU A 204 -11.24 -4.83 19.85
N TYR A 205 -11.00 -3.74 20.60
CA TYR A 205 -10.33 -2.55 20.06
C TYR A 205 -8.87 -2.79 19.70
N ALA A 206 -8.13 -3.58 20.49
CA ALA A 206 -6.76 -3.94 20.16
C ALA A 206 -6.69 -4.79 18.88
N LEU A 207 -7.61 -5.75 18.71
CA LEU A 207 -7.71 -6.54 17.48
C LEU A 207 -8.10 -5.69 16.28
N ALA A 208 -9.06 -4.78 16.43
CA ALA A 208 -9.44 -3.84 15.38
C ALA A 208 -8.30 -2.86 15.02
N LEU A 209 -7.49 -2.45 16.00
CA LEU A 209 -6.32 -1.62 15.73
C LEU A 209 -5.28 -2.41 14.94
N LEU A 210 -5.00 -3.65 15.33
CA LEU A 210 -4.11 -4.53 14.57
C LEU A 210 -4.61 -4.71 13.12
N ASP A 211 -5.91 -4.96 12.95
CA ASP A 211 -6.53 -5.10 11.64
C ASP A 211 -6.39 -3.82 10.78
N ALA A 212 -6.64 -2.65 11.36
CA ALA A 212 -6.46 -1.35 10.70
C ALA A 212 -5.00 -1.09 10.33
N LEU A 213 -4.06 -1.45 11.21
CA LEU A 213 -2.62 -1.30 10.97
C LEU A 213 -2.12 -2.24 9.87
N LEU A 214 -2.58 -3.50 9.84
CA LEU A 214 -2.26 -4.44 8.76
C LEU A 214 -2.77 -3.90 7.43
N PHE A 215 -4.03 -3.46 7.38
CA PHE A 215 -4.62 -2.93 6.16
C PHE A 215 -3.89 -1.66 5.68
N THR A 216 -3.61 -0.72 6.58
CA THR A 216 -2.86 0.51 6.27
C THR A 216 -1.42 0.21 5.86
N GLY A 217 -0.74 -0.71 6.55
CA GLY A 217 0.61 -1.15 6.22
C GLY A 217 0.68 -1.76 4.82
N SER A 218 -0.35 -2.51 4.42
CA SER A 218 -0.50 -3.01 3.05
C SER A 218 -0.59 -1.85 2.04
N ALA A 219 -1.39 -0.80 2.31
CA ALA A 219 -1.46 0.40 1.45
C ALA A 219 -0.09 1.01 1.22
N VAL A 220 0.64 1.21 2.31
CA VAL A 220 1.95 1.86 2.29
C VAL A 220 2.93 1.02 1.47
N MET A 221 2.99 -0.29 1.70
CA MET A 221 3.83 -1.20 0.92
C MET A 221 3.45 -1.22 -0.56
N ILE A 222 2.15 -1.23 -0.90
CA ILE A 222 1.61 -1.12 -2.26
C ILE A 222 2.10 0.16 -2.94
N GLY A 223 1.94 1.30 -2.28
CA GLY A 223 2.41 2.59 -2.79
C GLY A 223 3.92 2.60 -3.05
N TYR A 224 4.72 2.08 -2.11
CA TYR A 224 6.17 2.01 -2.27
C TYR A 224 6.61 1.08 -3.41
N ALA A 225 6.04 -0.11 -3.55
CA ALA A 225 6.48 -0.97 -4.66
C ALA A 225 6.01 -0.48 -6.02
N MET A 226 4.86 0.19 -6.11
CA MET A 226 4.45 0.81 -7.38
C MET A 226 5.40 1.95 -7.75
N ARG A 227 5.85 2.73 -6.77
CA ARG A 227 6.86 3.79 -6.95
C ARG A 227 8.23 3.21 -7.36
N GLU A 228 8.70 2.17 -6.67
CA GLU A 228 10.00 1.55 -6.93
C GLU A 228 9.99 0.56 -8.12
N GLY A 229 8.82 0.19 -8.62
CA GLY A 229 8.63 -0.74 -9.73
C GLY A 229 8.36 -0.03 -11.07
N PRO A 230 7.26 -0.32 -11.77
CA PRO A 230 7.02 0.18 -13.14
C PRO A 230 6.92 1.70 -13.23
N ARG A 231 6.61 2.40 -12.13
CA ARG A 231 6.55 3.87 -12.09
C ARG A 231 7.90 4.51 -11.78
N GLY A 232 8.91 3.73 -11.39
CA GLY A 232 10.26 4.21 -11.14
C GLY A 232 10.82 4.93 -12.37
N ILE A 233 10.65 4.35 -13.57
CA ILE A 233 11.12 4.96 -14.83
C ILE A 233 10.46 6.34 -15.08
N ILE A 234 9.17 6.47 -14.78
CA ILE A 234 8.42 7.74 -14.95
C ILE A 234 8.92 8.78 -13.94
N GLU A 235 9.20 8.36 -12.70
CA GLU A 235 9.78 9.22 -11.68
C GLU A 235 11.21 9.66 -12.03
N LEU A 236 12.05 8.76 -12.56
CA LEU A 236 13.39 9.10 -13.07
C LEU A 236 13.32 10.16 -14.18
N ALA A 237 12.31 10.10 -15.04
CA ALA A 237 12.13 11.05 -16.13
C ALA A 237 11.53 12.40 -15.69
N ALA A 238 11.19 12.57 -14.41
CA ALA A 238 10.55 13.76 -13.84
C ALA A 238 9.27 14.21 -14.58
N LEU A 239 8.53 13.27 -15.16
CA LEU A 239 7.28 13.58 -15.87
C LEU A 239 6.12 13.77 -14.87
N PRO A 240 5.21 14.74 -15.12
CA PRO A 240 4.05 14.95 -14.28
C PRO A 240 3.15 13.71 -14.30
N GLN A 241 2.77 13.24 -13.11
CA GLN A 241 1.96 12.03 -12.93
C GLN A 241 0.50 12.42 -12.67
N GLU A 242 -0.29 12.56 -13.73
CA GLU A 242 -1.72 12.83 -13.59
C GLU A 242 -2.52 11.53 -13.43
N HIS A 243 -3.47 11.51 -12.50
CA HIS A 243 -4.51 10.49 -12.39
C HIS A 243 -4.06 9.02 -12.33
N TYR A 244 -3.10 8.68 -11.48
CA TYR A 244 -2.57 7.31 -11.41
C TYR A 244 -3.28 6.38 -10.43
N TYR A 245 -3.96 6.93 -9.43
CA TYR A 245 -4.75 6.17 -8.49
C TYR A 245 -6.11 5.83 -9.09
N GLY A 246 -6.48 4.56 -9.01
CA GLY A 246 -7.78 4.07 -9.45
C GLY A 246 -8.82 4.03 -8.32
N PRO A 247 -10.08 3.68 -8.66
CA PRO A 247 -11.17 3.55 -7.69
C PRO A 247 -10.87 2.54 -6.57
N GLY A 248 -10.11 1.48 -6.84
CA GLY A 248 -9.70 0.51 -5.83
C GLY A 248 -8.82 1.14 -4.74
N ASN A 249 -7.94 2.08 -5.09
CA ASN A 249 -7.12 2.79 -4.10
C ASN A 249 -7.98 3.70 -3.21
N THR A 250 -9.03 4.30 -3.76
CA THR A 250 -10.03 5.05 -2.98
C THR A 250 -10.77 4.12 -2.01
N ALA A 251 -11.23 2.96 -2.48
CA ALA A 251 -11.84 1.95 -1.62
C ALA A 251 -10.90 1.50 -0.50
N PHE A 252 -9.61 1.31 -0.81
CA PHE A 252 -8.58 0.96 0.16
C PHE A 252 -8.41 2.06 1.23
N THR A 253 -8.28 3.31 0.81
CA THR A 253 -8.07 4.46 1.70
C THR A 253 -9.28 4.70 2.61
N LEU A 254 -10.49 4.66 2.05
CA LEU A 254 -11.73 4.79 2.82
C LEU A 254 -11.93 3.61 3.76
N GLY A 255 -11.62 2.39 3.32
CA GLY A 255 -11.67 1.19 4.16
C GLY A 255 -10.77 1.29 5.38
N ALA A 256 -9.54 1.78 5.21
CA ALA A 256 -8.63 2.03 6.33
C ALA A 256 -9.17 3.14 7.27
N LEU A 257 -9.64 4.25 6.70
CA LEU A 257 -10.19 5.36 7.48
C LEU A 257 -11.40 4.95 8.33
N VAL A 258 -12.34 4.20 7.75
CA VAL A 258 -13.54 3.72 8.46
C VAL A 258 -13.16 2.80 9.61
N LYS A 259 -12.14 1.93 9.44
CA LYS A 259 -11.62 1.11 10.54
C LYS A 259 -11.07 1.97 11.67
N PHE A 260 -10.32 3.04 11.38
CA PHE A 260 -9.84 3.96 12.41
C PHE A 260 -10.99 4.73 13.10
N ILE A 261 -11.95 5.23 12.33
CA ILE A 261 -13.13 5.93 12.86
C ILE A 261 -13.94 5.03 13.82
N ALA A 262 -13.99 3.72 13.57
CA ALA A 262 -14.62 2.75 14.47
C ALA A 262 -14.04 2.76 15.90
N MET A 263 -12.80 3.23 16.03
CA MET A 263 -12.00 3.21 17.25
C MET A 263 -11.72 4.62 17.79
N GLU A 264 -12.43 5.67 17.34
CA GLU A 264 -12.17 7.08 17.66
C GLU A 264 -11.76 7.34 19.12
N VAL A 265 -12.52 6.84 20.09
CA VAL A 265 -12.22 7.00 21.52
C VAL A 265 -10.91 6.31 21.93
N PHE A 266 -10.72 5.07 21.46
CA PHE A 266 -9.50 4.31 21.75
C PHE A 266 -8.28 4.96 21.10
N LEU A 267 -8.43 5.50 19.88
CA LEU A 267 -7.38 6.25 19.19
C LEU A 267 -7.03 7.54 19.91
N VAL A 268 -8.02 8.30 20.39
CA VAL A 268 -7.76 9.52 21.17
C VAL A 268 -6.95 9.20 22.43
N LEU A 269 -7.32 8.14 23.16
CA LEU A 269 -6.59 7.69 24.35
C LEU A 269 -5.17 7.19 24.00
N LEU A 270 -5.03 6.45 22.90
CA LEU A 270 -3.74 5.97 22.40
C LEU A 270 -2.82 7.14 22.03
N PHE A 271 -3.31 8.12 21.27
CA PHE A 271 -2.54 9.30 20.87
C PHE A 271 -2.19 10.17 22.06
N LEU A 272 -3.10 10.33 23.03
CA LEU A 272 -2.81 11.03 24.29
C LEU A 272 -1.70 10.30 25.07
N ALA A 273 -1.77 8.97 25.18
CA ALA A 273 -0.73 8.18 25.85
C ALA A 273 0.63 8.27 25.14
N LEU A 274 0.66 8.15 23.80
CA LEU A 274 1.87 8.34 22.99
C LEU A 274 2.46 9.74 23.16
N PHE A 275 1.62 10.77 23.13
CA PHE A 275 2.06 12.15 23.36
C PHE A 275 2.67 12.32 24.75
N LEU A 276 2.04 11.77 25.79
CA LEU A 276 2.56 11.80 27.16
C LEU A 276 3.91 11.05 27.26
N VAL A 277 4.04 9.88 26.65
CA VAL A 277 5.30 9.12 26.64
C VAL A 277 6.41 9.90 25.94
N LEU A 278 6.14 10.44 24.74
CA LEU A 278 7.10 11.25 24.01
C LEU A 278 7.48 12.52 24.77
N TRP A 279 6.52 13.16 25.43
CA TRP A 279 6.76 14.32 26.28
C TRP A 279 7.63 13.96 27.50
N ILE A 280 7.38 12.81 28.15
CA ILE A 280 8.22 12.31 29.24
C ILE A 280 9.64 12.05 28.74
N ILE A 281 9.79 11.36 27.60
CA ILE A 281 11.11 11.11 26.99
C ILE A 281 11.82 12.44 26.72
N TYR A 282 11.11 13.42 26.14
CA TYR A 282 11.65 14.75 25.89
C TYR A 282 12.10 15.46 27.18
N CYS A 283 11.28 15.45 28.23
CA CYS A 283 11.64 15.98 29.55
C CYS A 283 12.87 15.26 30.14
N CYS A 284 12.94 13.93 30.04
CA CYS A 284 14.11 13.15 30.47
C CYS A 284 15.37 13.54 29.68
N LEU A 285 15.26 13.71 28.36
CA LEU A 285 16.36 14.16 27.52
C LEU A 285 16.83 15.58 27.91
N LEU A 286 15.91 16.50 28.19
CA LEU A 286 16.24 17.85 28.67
C LEU A 286 16.96 17.81 30.03
N CYS A 287 16.50 17.00 30.97
CA CYS A 287 17.19 16.80 32.27
C CYS A 287 18.59 16.22 32.09
N CYS A 288 18.77 15.27 31.17
CA CYS A 288 20.09 14.70 30.85
C CYS A 288 21.05 15.73 30.20
N VAL A 289 20.52 16.68 29.43
CA VAL A 289 21.32 17.79 28.86
C VAL A 289 21.75 18.77 29.94
N ASP A 290 20.85 19.10 30.88
CA ASP A 290 21.12 20.06 31.97
C ASP A 290 22.16 19.50 32.98
N ASP A 291 22.17 18.19 33.24
CA ASP A 291 23.20 17.55 34.06
C ASP A 291 24.58 17.53 33.36
N ARG A 292 24.61 17.44 32.02
CA ARG A 292 25.87 17.49 31.25
C ARG A 292 26.58 18.83 31.39
N ASP A 293 25.83 19.93 31.55
CA ASP A 293 26.41 21.26 31.78
C ASP A 293 26.81 21.51 33.24
N ARG A 294 26.20 20.81 34.21
CA ARG A 294 26.59 20.87 35.63
C ARG A 294 27.79 20.00 35.97
N VAL A 295 27.99 18.88 35.28
CA VAL A 295 29.18 18.01 35.43
C VAL A 295 30.32 18.48 34.53
N LYS A 296 30.57 19.80 34.45
CA LYS A 296 31.91 20.29 34.09
C LYS A 296 32.78 20.16 35.33
N VAL A 297 33.32 18.96 35.54
CA VAL A 297 34.37 18.70 36.53
C VAL A 297 35.50 19.70 36.25
N LYS A 298 35.61 20.74 37.09
CA LYS A 298 36.78 21.61 37.13
C LYS A 298 37.95 20.74 37.57
N VAL A 299 38.68 20.18 36.61
CA VAL A 299 40.00 19.62 36.85
C VAL A 299 40.88 20.78 37.27
N LYS A 300 40.96 21.03 38.58
CA LYS A 300 41.91 21.96 39.17
C LYS A 300 43.25 21.24 39.08
N VAL A 301 44.02 21.53 38.03
CA VAL A 301 45.40 21.08 37.91
C VAL A 301 46.18 21.72 39.05
N ILE A 302 46.38 20.95 40.13
CA ILE A 302 47.31 21.33 41.20
C ILE A 302 48.70 20.92 40.73
N ASN A 303 49.31 21.77 39.89
CA ASN A 303 50.75 21.72 39.68
C ASN A 303 51.41 22.53 40.80
N THR A 304 51.61 21.90 41.95
CA THR A 304 52.64 22.30 42.91
C THR A 304 53.80 21.33 42.75
N TYR A 305 54.64 21.59 41.76
CA TYR A 305 56.03 21.17 41.80
C TYR A 305 56.85 22.38 42.23
N TRP A 306 57.69 22.18 43.24
CA TRP A 306 59.09 22.60 43.41
C TRP A 306 59.48 22.34 44.88
N PRO A 307 60.76 22.07 45.24
CA PRO A 307 61.97 22.05 44.41
C PRO A 307 62.89 20.82 44.64
N ALA A 308 63.79 20.57 43.68
CA ALA A 308 65.19 20.24 43.91
C ALA A 308 65.98 20.67 42.66
#